data_AF-A0A4Q3XIQ4-F1
#
_entry.id   AF-A0A4Q3XIQ4-F1
#
_cell.length_a   1.000
_cell.length_b   1.000
_cell.length_c   1.000
_cell.angle_alpha   90.00
_cell.angle_beta   90.00
_cell.angle_gamma   90.00
#
_symmetry.space_group_name_H-M   'P 1'
#
loop_
_entity.id
_entity.type
_entity.pdbx_description
1 polymer ?
#
loop_
_entity_poly.entity_id
_entity_poly.type
_entity_poly.pdbx_seq_one_letter_code
_entity_poly.pdbx_strand_id
1 'polypeptide(L)'
;MKFTSRKSVQFSKSRAYQKRGSLLFFALMGGLIAAPQAEANFREKAVESTSFIQRTMYDSKAGLYHPGIPLDPKALPYEFMWGNGVQFTVLAAAATQDPAAYRQVLDAFYNGLEKHWDLNPEPFDVPGYDAYFASKDGNDKYYDDNAWLILGMAEAYRGTKDPKFLKKARECFDFILSGWDEKLGGGIYWYQKTRDGKNTCINAPGAAGALALYEIEKKPSDLEWAKKLYDWTQKNLQDTDGLYWDNINLDGKIEKTKWTYNSALMIRSAIGLWRATGDKKYWNDARKVADASLIRFINPASGAMSDTARFNHLLSESLLVAYEATKDIRYLNAVRRHADFGYRYVRDVTDGGYWNKWDAVTRPPGEEKTLIENASAARLFWLLTAYPDVEELRDMAQKATERGDNISAASYIQQAFNSTAGAEPTHPPEEAKAKK
;
A
#
# COMPACT_ATOMS: atom_id res chain seq x y z
N MET A 1 61.73 -16.95 46.29
CA MET A 1 61.53 -18.40 46.37
C MET A 1 61.54 -18.97 44.95
N LYS A 2 62.56 -19.79 44.65
CA LYS A 2 62.76 -20.76 43.54
C LYS A 2 62.30 -20.46 42.09
N PHE A 3 63.31 -20.49 41.22
CA PHE A 3 63.33 -20.84 39.79
C PHE A 3 62.44 -22.04 39.40
N THR A 4 61.94 -22.04 38.15
CA THR A 4 62.16 -23.05 37.07
C THR A 4 61.28 -22.68 35.85
N SER A 5 61.83 -22.60 34.62
CA SER A 5 61.85 -23.64 33.57
C SER A 5 60.44 -24.06 33.09
N ARG A 6 60.12 -24.43 31.84
CA ARG A 6 60.78 -24.63 30.54
C ARG A 6 59.65 -25.19 29.63
N LYS A 7 59.89 -25.18 28.31
CA LYS A 7 59.42 -26.20 27.33
C LYS A 7 57.97 -26.18 26.81
N SER A 8 57.93 -25.87 25.52
CA SER A 8 57.20 -26.55 24.44
C SER A 8 56.80 -28.01 24.68
N VAL A 9 55.58 -28.36 24.27
CA VAL A 9 55.17 -29.75 23.95
C VAL A 9 54.27 -29.74 22.71
N GLN A 10 54.69 -30.46 21.67
CA GLN A 10 53.85 -30.99 20.59
C GLN A 10 53.09 -32.22 21.10
N PHE A 11 51.80 -32.33 20.77
CA PHE A 11 50.99 -33.57 20.60
C PHE A 11 49.67 -33.09 19.95
N SER A 12 48.94 -33.81 19.10
CA SER A 12 49.08 -35.05 18.36
C SER A 12 47.96 -35.04 17.30
N LYS A 13 48.09 -35.84 16.25
CA LYS A 13 47.01 -36.11 15.30
C LYS A 13 45.90 -36.94 15.97
N SER A 14 44.65 -36.49 15.88
CA SER A 14 43.50 -37.41 15.82
C SER A 14 42.49 -36.93 14.78
N ARG A 15 42.31 -37.75 13.74
CA ARG A 15 41.23 -37.63 12.75
C ARG A 15 39.88 -37.74 13.45
N ALA A 16 38.98 -36.80 13.16
CA ALA A 16 37.56 -37.08 13.08
C ALA A 16 37.00 -36.30 11.88
N TYR A 17 36.92 -37.01 10.76
CA TYR A 17 36.00 -36.72 9.67
C TYR A 17 34.58 -36.76 10.26
N GLN A 18 33.79 -35.69 10.13
CA GLN A 18 32.45 -35.77 9.55
C GLN A 18 31.75 -34.41 9.51
N LYS A 19 31.23 -34.14 8.30
CA LYS A 19 30.15 -33.21 7.95
C LYS A 19 30.45 -31.71 8.04
N ARG A 20 31.07 -31.22 6.96
CA ARG A 20 30.63 -29.98 6.31
C ARG A 20 29.12 -30.10 6.04
N GLY A 21 28.31 -29.54 6.91
CA GLY A 21 26.93 -29.18 6.59
C GLY A 21 26.98 -27.84 5.86
N SER A 22 27.19 -27.89 4.55
CA SER A 22 26.80 -26.78 3.68
C SER A 22 25.31 -26.53 3.94
N LEU A 23 24.97 -25.42 4.60
CA LEU A 23 23.61 -24.89 4.53
C LEU A 23 23.43 -24.37 3.11
N LEU A 24 23.16 -25.31 2.22
CA LEU A 24 22.44 -25.08 0.98
C LEU A 24 21.13 -24.41 1.39
N PHE A 25 21.08 -23.09 1.22
CA PHE A 25 19.81 -22.42 1.00
C PHE A 25 19.15 -23.15 -0.16
N PHE A 26 18.04 -23.83 0.13
CA PHE A 26 17.13 -24.28 -0.91
C PHE A 26 16.64 -23.00 -1.61
N ALA A 27 17.32 -22.63 -2.70
CA ALA A 27 16.65 -22.01 -3.81
C ALA A 27 15.64 -23.07 -4.30
N LEU A 28 14.41 -22.97 -3.81
CA LEU A 28 13.26 -23.56 -4.46
C LEU A 28 13.11 -22.84 -5.81
N MET A 29 13.95 -23.21 -6.78
CA MET A 29 13.56 -23.26 -8.18
C MET A 29 12.56 -24.42 -8.30
N GLY A 30 11.37 -24.23 -7.73
CA GLY A 30 10.20 -24.82 -8.34
C GLY A 30 10.05 -24.12 -9.68
N GLY A 31 9.99 -24.88 -10.77
CA GLY A 31 9.59 -24.34 -12.05
C GLY A 31 8.25 -23.63 -11.86
N LEU A 32 8.30 -22.31 -11.72
CA LEU A 32 7.16 -21.46 -11.93
C LEU A 32 6.79 -21.74 -13.38
N ILE A 33 5.73 -22.52 -13.59
CA ILE A 33 4.84 -22.15 -14.68
C ILE A 33 4.46 -20.72 -14.32
N ALA A 34 5.14 -19.76 -14.93
CA ALA A 34 4.80 -18.36 -14.77
C ALA A 34 3.31 -18.31 -15.12
N ALA A 35 2.48 -17.97 -14.13
CA ALA A 35 1.10 -17.64 -14.42
C ALA A 35 1.17 -16.59 -15.54
N PRO A 36 0.52 -16.80 -16.70
CA PRO A 36 0.62 -15.87 -17.79
C PRO A 36 0.18 -14.50 -17.28
N GLN A 37 1.06 -13.52 -17.48
CA GLN A 37 0.82 -12.15 -17.11
C GLN A 37 -0.41 -11.68 -17.90
N ALA A 38 -1.34 -11.07 -17.19
CA ALA A 38 -2.59 -10.65 -17.75
C ALA A 38 -2.51 -9.15 -17.92
N GLU A 39 -2.08 -8.75 -19.11
CA GLU A 39 -1.46 -7.45 -19.30
C GLU A 39 -2.38 -6.40 -19.92
N ALA A 40 -3.53 -6.76 -20.49
CA ALA A 40 -4.31 -5.78 -21.24
C ALA A 40 -5.28 -5.03 -20.31
N ASN A 41 -6.17 -5.73 -19.62
CA ASN A 41 -7.39 -5.08 -19.12
C ASN A 41 -7.15 -4.19 -17.89
N PHE A 42 -6.46 -4.69 -16.85
CA PHE A 42 -6.15 -3.84 -15.69
C PHE A 42 -5.13 -2.75 -16.02
N ARG A 43 -4.21 -3.02 -16.97
CA ARG A 43 -3.26 -2.00 -17.42
C ARG A 43 -3.98 -0.87 -18.16
N GLU A 44 -4.92 -1.18 -19.04
CA GLU A 44 -5.77 -0.19 -19.71
C GLU A 44 -6.53 0.67 -18.70
N LYS A 45 -7.15 0.05 -17.70
CA LYS A 45 -7.86 0.75 -16.60
C LYS A 45 -6.92 1.65 -15.79
N ALA A 46 -5.70 1.19 -15.52
CA ALA A 46 -4.68 1.95 -14.80
C ALA A 46 -4.19 3.17 -15.62
N VAL A 47 -3.92 2.97 -16.91
CA VAL A 47 -3.50 4.03 -17.84
C VAL A 47 -4.60 5.05 -18.04
N GLU A 48 -5.86 4.61 -18.20
CA GLU A 48 -7.00 5.50 -18.32
C GLU A 48 -7.16 6.38 -17.09
N SER A 49 -7.19 5.77 -15.90
CA SER A 49 -7.36 6.49 -14.62
C SER A 49 -6.22 7.48 -14.38
N THR A 50 -4.98 7.07 -14.69
CA THR A 50 -3.79 7.94 -14.58
C THR A 50 -3.87 9.09 -15.58
N SER A 51 -4.31 8.83 -16.81
CA SER A 51 -4.46 9.83 -17.87
C SER A 51 -5.55 10.84 -17.55
N PHE A 52 -6.66 10.40 -16.94
CA PHE A 52 -7.69 11.30 -16.43
C PHE A 52 -7.06 12.31 -15.44
N ILE A 53 -6.36 11.82 -14.41
CA ILE A 53 -5.70 12.66 -13.40
C ILE A 53 -4.71 13.64 -14.06
N GLN A 54 -3.84 13.15 -14.95
CA GLN A 54 -2.86 14.00 -15.63
C GLN A 54 -3.52 15.08 -16.48
N ARG A 55 -4.62 14.77 -17.15
CA ARG A 55 -5.31 15.70 -18.05
C ARG A 55 -6.12 16.76 -17.30
N THR A 56 -6.74 16.40 -16.18
CA THR A 56 -7.75 17.24 -15.52
C THR A 56 -7.25 17.93 -14.25
N MET A 57 -6.26 17.37 -13.57
CA MET A 57 -5.83 17.85 -12.25
C MET A 57 -4.37 18.32 -12.22
N TYR A 58 -3.53 17.98 -13.20
CA TYR A 58 -2.11 18.38 -13.16
C TYR A 58 -1.88 19.81 -13.68
N ASP A 59 -1.26 20.65 -12.85
CA ASP A 59 -0.73 21.95 -13.25
C ASP A 59 0.77 21.82 -13.57
N SER A 60 1.08 21.70 -14.87
CA SER A 60 2.46 21.59 -15.37
C SER A 60 3.35 22.79 -15.05
N LYS A 61 2.79 24.00 -14.80
CA LYS A 61 3.59 25.17 -14.43
C LYS A 61 4.04 25.09 -12.97
N ALA A 62 3.17 24.58 -12.10
CA ALA A 62 3.48 24.38 -10.70
C ALA A 62 4.20 23.06 -10.43
N GLY A 63 4.06 22.05 -11.29
CA GLY A 63 4.49 20.68 -11.02
C GLY A 63 3.65 20.01 -9.92
N LEU A 64 2.41 20.46 -9.73
CA LEU A 64 1.51 20.06 -8.64
C LEU A 64 0.14 19.67 -9.19
N TYR A 65 -0.64 18.96 -8.37
CA TYR A 65 -2.02 18.62 -8.69
C TYR A 65 -3.01 19.51 -7.94
N HIS A 66 -4.12 19.84 -8.60
CA HIS A 66 -5.31 20.42 -8.00
C HIS A 66 -6.04 19.38 -7.13
N PRO A 67 -6.80 19.80 -6.10
CA PRO A 67 -7.47 18.89 -5.17
C PRO A 67 -8.67 18.15 -5.77
N GLY A 68 -9.22 18.63 -6.88
CA GLY A 68 -10.36 18.00 -7.53
C GLY A 68 -10.90 18.79 -8.71
N ILE A 69 -11.97 18.26 -9.31
CA ILE A 69 -12.73 18.93 -10.36
C ILE A 69 -14.24 18.94 -10.05
N PRO A 70 -14.95 20.04 -10.36
CA PRO A 70 -14.43 21.32 -10.86
C PRO A 70 -13.56 22.04 -9.82
N LEU A 71 -12.72 22.99 -10.28
CA LEU A 71 -11.92 23.81 -9.37
C LEU A 71 -12.83 24.80 -8.62
N ASP A 72 -12.72 24.83 -7.29
CA ASP A 72 -13.32 25.89 -6.48
C ASP A 72 -12.38 27.13 -6.45
N PRO A 73 -12.77 28.27 -7.05
CA PRO A 73 -11.94 29.48 -7.05
C PRO A 73 -11.75 30.10 -5.67
N LYS A 74 -12.49 29.63 -4.64
CA LYS A 74 -12.36 30.08 -3.25
C LYS A 74 -11.50 29.15 -2.39
N ALA A 75 -11.22 27.94 -2.87
CA ALA A 75 -10.41 26.95 -2.15
C ALA A 75 -8.91 27.17 -2.39
N LEU A 76 -8.08 26.46 -1.63
CA LEU A 76 -6.66 26.38 -1.92
C LEU A 76 -6.44 25.69 -3.27
N PRO A 77 -5.58 26.23 -4.14
CA PRO A 77 -5.50 25.77 -5.53
C PRO A 77 -4.88 24.39 -5.70
N TYR A 78 -4.16 23.85 -4.72
CA TYR A 78 -3.45 22.58 -4.86
C TYR A 78 -3.86 21.57 -3.79
N GLU A 79 -3.58 20.30 -4.05
CA GLU A 79 -3.87 19.21 -3.14
C GLU A 79 -2.98 19.25 -1.89
N PHE A 80 -3.52 18.80 -0.77
CA PHE A 80 -2.80 18.60 0.48
C PHE A 80 -1.87 17.39 0.42
N MET A 81 -0.92 17.32 1.35
CA MET A 81 0.12 16.29 1.32
C MET A 81 -0.41 14.86 1.30
N TRP A 82 -1.53 14.58 1.96
CA TRP A 82 -2.14 13.25 1.91
C TRP A 82 -2.50 12.80 0.49
N GLY A 83 -3.25 13.60 -0.27
CA GLY A 83 -3.63 13.29 -1.64
C GLY A 83 -2.43 13.23 -2.58
N ASN A 84 -1.49 14.16 -2.39
CA ASN A 84 -0.20 14.15 -3.08
C ASN A 84 0.58 12.86 -2.83
N GLY A 85 0.61 12.35 -1.60
CA GLY A 85 1.27 11.10 -1.23
C GLY A 85 0.66 9.90 -1.97
N VAL A 86 -0.68 9.81 -2.05
CA VAL A 86 -1.34 8.76 -2.83
C VAL A 86 -1.00 8.87 -4.31
N GLN A 87 -1.10 10.06 -4.90
CA GLN A 87 -0.76 10.29 -6.31
C GLN A 87 0.71 9.96 -6.62
N PHE A 88 1.61 10.16 -5.66
CA PHE A 88 3.01 9.78 -5.80
C PHE A 88 3.16 8.26 -5.96
N THR A 89 2.42 7.46 -5.18
CA THR A 89 2.44 5.98 -5.33
C THR A 89 1.91 5.49 -6.68
N VAL A 90 0.96 6.23 -7.28
CA VAL A 90 0.46 5.95 -8.64
C VAL A 90 1.58 6.11 -9.65
N LEU A 91 2.26 7.25 -9.63
CA LEU A 91 3.35 7.54 -10.57
C LEU A 91 4.59 6.68 -10.32
N ALA A 92 4.87 6.28 -9.08
CA ALA A 92 5.93 5.33 -8.76
C ALA A 92 5.67 3.95 -9.39
N ALA A 93 4.44 3.42 -9.28
CA ALA A 93 4.06 2.17 -9.92
C ALA A 93 4.06 2.29 -11.45
N ALA A 94 3.48 3.37 -11.98
CA ALA A 94 3.43 3.63 -13.42
C ALA A 94 4.83 3.73 -14.03
N ALA A 95 5.75 4.48 -13.39
CA ALA A 95 7.14 4.61 -13.84
C ALA A 95 7.97 3.33 -13.69
N THR A 96 7.54 2.41 -12.83
CA THR A 96 8.16 1.07 -12.74
C THR A 96 7.76 0.19 -13.93
N GLN A 97 6.49 0.24 -14.32
CA GLN A 97 5.94 -0.60 -15.39
C GLN A 97 6.16 -0.03 -16.80
N ASP A 98 6.15 1.30 -16.95
CA ASP A 98 6.38 2.01 -18.20
C ASP A 98 7.24 3.26 -17.96
N PRO A 99 8.57 3.09 -17.77
CA PRO A 99 9.47 4.19 -17.49
C PRO A 99 9.50 5.24 -18.62
N ALA A 100 9.32 4.81 -19.88
CA ALA A 100 9.35 5.69 -21.03
C ALA A 100 8.22 6.73 -20.99
N ALA A 101 7.02 6.31 -20.56
CA ALA A 101 5.88 7.21 -20.44
C ALA A 101 5.89 8.03 -19.14
N TYR A 102 6.24 7.42 -17.99
CA TYR A 102 5.93 8.02 -16.68
C TYR A 102 7.13 8.53 -15.90
N ARG A 103 8.37 8.24 -16.30
CA ARG A 103 9.53 8.67 -15.51
C ARG A 103 9.63 10.19 -15.40
N GLN A 104 9.47 10.91 -16.51
CA GLN A 104 9.51 12.37 -16.50
C GLN A 104 8.35 12.97 -15.70
N VAL A 105 7.17 12.33 -15.71
CA VAL A 105 6.01 12.76 -14.94
C VAL A 105 6.26 12.62 -13.44
N LEU A 106 6.79 11.48 -13.01
CA LEU A 106 7.19 11.25 -11.62
C LEU A 106 8.25 12.26 -11.15
N ASP A 107 9.27 12.51 -11.97
CA ASP A 107 10.36 13.45 -11.63
C ASP A 107 9.86 14.90 -11.55
N ALA A 108 8.97 15.31 -12.46
CA ALA A 108 8.36 16.63 -12.43
C ALA A 108 7.49 16.83 -11.18
N PHE A 109 6.69 15.83 -10.82
CA PHE A 109 5.87 15.88 -9.61
C PHE A 109 6.72 15.87 -8.34
N TYR A 110 7.77 15.04 -8.27
CA TYR A 110 8.73 15.06 -7.16
C TYR A 110 9.30 16.47 -6.93
N ASN A 111 9.75 17.13 -7.99
CA ASN A 111 10.29 18.50 -7.89
C ASN A 111 9.23 19.52 -7.41
N GLY A 112 7.96 19.32 -7.79
CA GLY A 112 6.86 20.13 -7.28
C GLY A 112 6.59 19.87 -5.80
N LEU A 113 6.63 18.61 -5.35
CA LEU A 113 6.46 18.23 -3.95
C LEU A 113 7.51 18.85 -3.04
N GLU A 114 8.75 19.03 -3.50
CA GLU A 114 9.80 19.69 -2.71
C GLU A 114 9.43 21.11 -2.24
N LYS A 115 8.41 21.75 -2.83
CA LYS A 115 7.87 23.03 -2.32
C LYS A 115 7.21 22.90 -0.94
N HIS A 116 6.73 21.72 -0.59
CA HIS A 116 6.15 21.42 0.72
C HIS A 116 7.23 21.04 1.76
N TRP A 117 8.48 20.85 1.34
CA TRP A 117 9.55 20.47 2.24
C TRP A 117 9.93 21.68 3.11
N ASP A 118 9.87 21.50 4.42
CA ASP A 118 10.23 22.54 5.35
C ASP A 118 11.75 22.77 5.40
N LEU A 119 12.15 23.97 5.01
CA LEU A 119 13.55 24.42 5.01
C LEU A 119 13.96 25.06 6.34
N ASN A 120 13.01 25.42 7.22
CA ASN A 120 13.23 26.12 8.48
C ASN A 120 12.41 25.47 9.62
N PRO A 121 12.79 24.25 10.10
CA PRO A 121 11.99 23.45 11.02
C PRO A 121 11.92 23.96 12.46
N GLU A 122 12.38 25.18 12.73
CA GLU A 122 12.23 25.83 14.02
C GLU A 122 10.74 25.97 14.37
N PRO A 123 10.30 25.64 15.61
CA PRO A 123 11.11 25.28 16.79
C PRO A 123 11.25 23.76 17.03
N PHE A 124 10.94 22.92 16.05
CA PHE A 124 10.91 21.45 16.19
C PHE A 124 12.17 20.74 15.68
N ASP A 125 13.11 21.46 15.04
CA ASP A 125 14.45 21.06 14.60
C ASP A 125 14.56 19.85 13.65
N VAL A 126 13.43 19.26 13.22
CA VAL A 126 13.40 18.13 12.29
C VAL A 126 12.55 18.48 11.07
N PRO A 127 13.14 18.58 9.86
CA PRO A 127 12.41 18.92 8.66
C PRO A 127 11.49 17.77 8.23
N GLY A 128 10.36 18.13 7.64
CA GLY A 128 9.39 17.21 7.08
C GLY A 128 8.52 17.94 6.06
N TYR A 129 7.68 17.21 5.34
CA TYR A 129 6.70 17.83 4.47
C TYR A 129 5.56 18.45 5.27
N ASP A 130 5.26 19.72 4.96
CA ASP A 130 4.03 20.38 5.37
C ASP A 130 2.81 19.78 4.67
N ALA A 131 1.68 19.78 5.37
CA ALA A 131 0.37 19.46 4.81
C ALA A 131 0.05 20.36 3.61
N TYR A 132 0.50 21.62 3.64
CA TYR A 132 0.35 22.57 2.56
C TYR A 132 1.53 23.55 2.48
N PHE A 133 2.12 23.70 1.28
CA PHE A 133 3.34 24.50 1.06
C PHE A 133 3.22 26.02 1.34
N ALA A 134 1.99 26.55 1.44
CA ALA A 134 1.74 27.96 1.74
C ALA A 134 1.06 28.16 3.10
N SER A 135 1.28 27.25 4.06
CA SER A 135 0.76 27.42 5.42
C SER A 135 1.30 28.71 6.06
N LYS A 136 0.44 29.50 6.70
CA LYS A 136 0.79 30.85 7.21
C LYS A 136 1.90 30.84 8.26
N ASP A 137 2.07 29.72 8.97
CA ASP A 137 3.04 29.57 10.05
C ASP A 137 4.25 28.70 9.65
N GLY A 138 4.29 28.19 8.42
CA GLY A 138 5.38 27.34 7.90
C GLY A 138 5.61 26.04 8.67
N ASN A 139 4.59 25.49 9.34
CA ASN A 139 4.76 24.42 10.32
C ASN A 139 3.53 23.52 10.52
N ASP A 140 2.67 23.39 9.51
CA ASP A 140 1.49 22.53 9.60
C ASP A 140 1.82 21.11 9.10
N LYS A 141 2.39 20.28 9.98
CA LYS A 141 2.90 18.95 9.61
C LYS A 141 2.20 17.83 10.35
N TYR A 142 1.83 16.82 9.59
CA TYR A 142 1.29 15.57 10.12
C TYR A 142 2.30 14.44 9.91
N TYR A 143 2.45 13.61 10.92
CA TYR A 143 3.42 12.52 10.89
C TYR A 143 2.97 11.42 9.92
N ASP A 144 1.68 11.15 9.79
CA ASP A 144 1.13 10.17 8.84
C ASP A 144 1.29 10.61 7.39
N ASP A 145 1.06 11.89 7.07
CA ASP A 145 1.34 12.45 5.73
C ASP A 145 2.77 12.12 5.25
N ASN A 146 3.74 12.22 6.16
CA ASN A 146 5.13 11.88 5.88
C ASN A 146 5.37 10.36 5.84
N ALA A 147 4.65 9.57 6.66
CA ALA A 147 4.75 8.11 6.64
C ALA A 147 4.26 7.49 5.31
N TRP A 148 3.20 8.03 4.71
CA TRP A 148 2.72 7.61 3.40
C TRP A 148 3.79 7.81 2.31
N LEU A 149 4.52 8.94 2.38
CA LEU A 149 5.61 9.23 1.45
C LEU A 149 6.80 8.29 1.61
N ILE A 150 7.12 7.78 2.80
CA ILE A 150 8.19 6.78 2.97
C ILE A 150 7.90 5.56 2.10
N LEU A 151 6.65 5.07 2.12
CA LEU A 151 6.22 3.93 1.31
C LEU A 151 6.35 4.22 -0.19
N GLY A 152 5.82 5.36 -0.64
CA GLY A 152 5.86 5.78 -2.04
C GLY A 152 7.28 6.01 -2.55
N MET A 153 8.13 6.67 -1.77
CA MET A 153 9.53 6.96 -2.11
C MET A 153 10.39 5.69 -2.09
N ALA A 154 10.16 4.77 -1.16
CA ALA A 154 10.81 3.47 -1.16
C ALA A 154 10.42 2.64 -2.40
N GLU A 155 9.16 2.68 -2.82
CA GLU A 155 8.69 2.05 -4.05
C GLU A 155 9.32 2.70 -5.29
N ALA A 156 9.30 4.04 -5.38
CA ALA A 156 9.93 4.78 -6.45
C ALA A 156 11.42 4.44 -6.57
N TYR A 157 12.16 4.38 -5.46
CA TYR A 157 13.57 3.93 -5.46
C TYR A 157 13.71 2.51 -6.01
N ARG A 158 12.85 1.58 -5.61
CA ARG A 158 12.93 0.18 -6.08
C ARG A 158 12.73 0.08 -7.59
N GLY A 159 11.79 0.81 -8.15
CA GLY A 159 11.49 0.80 -9.59
C GLY A 159 12.50 1.56 -10.43
N THR A 160 12.96 2.71 -9.93
CA THR A 160 13.79 3.65 -10.71
C THR A 160 15.28 3.57 -10.45
N LYS A 161 15.67 3.04 -9.29
CA LYS A 161 17.03 3.08 -8.71
C LYS A 161 17.60 4.49 -8.51
N ASP A 162 16.77 5.53 -8.53
CA ASP A 162 17.22 6.92 -8.32
C ASP A 162 17.39 7.20 -6.82
N PRO A 163 18.63 7.48 -6.36
CA PRO A 163 18.93 7.62 -4.94
C PRO A 163 18.20 8.79 -4.26
N LYS A 164 17.69 9.77 -5.01
CA LYS A 164 16.96 10.90 -4.40
C LYS A 164 15.72 10.43 -3.63
N PHE A 165 15.03 9.40 -4.14
CA PHE A 165 13.82 8.87 -3.49
C PHE A 165 14.17 8.16 -2.18
N LEU A 166 15.23 7.34 -2.16
CA LEU A 166 15.67 6.70 -0.91
C LEU A 166 16.15 7.73 0.12
N LYS A 167 16.89 8.74 -0.33
CA LYS A 167 17.30 9.86 0.54
C LYS A 167 16.08 10.53 1.17
N LYS A 168 15.07 10.88 0.36
CA LYS A 168 13.87 11.53 0.87
C LYS A 168 13.07 10.63 1.81
N ALA A 169 12.97 9.33 1.50
CA ALA A 169 12.32 8.36 2.39
C ALA A 169 12.99 8.31 3.78
N ARG A 170 14.31 8.47 3.85
CA ARG A 170 15.06 8.54 5.12
C ARG A 170 14.78 9.84 5.87
N GLU A 171 14.80 10.97 5.18
CA GLU A 171 14.47 12.27 5.78
C GLU A 171 13.05 12.27 6.37
N CYS A 172 12.06 11.72 5.65
CA CYS A 172 10.70 11.53 6.18
C CYS A 172 10.66 10.56 7.37
N PHE A 173 11.49 9.51 7.36
CA PHE A 173 11.53 8.55 8.47
C PHE A 173 12.09 9.19 9.75
N ASP A 174 13.15 9.98 9.63
CA ASP A 174 13.70 10.76 10.74
C ASP A 174 12.64 11.72 11.31
N PHE A 175 11.85 12.37 10.44
CA PHE A 175 10.72 13.21 10.84
C PHE A 175 9.66 12.43 11.64
N ILE A 176 9.16 11.30 11.16
CA ILE A 176 8.11 10.57 11.90
C ILE A 176 8.60 10.07 13.25
N LEU A 177 9.88 9.68 13.35
CA LEU A 177 10.45 9.22 14.61
C LEU A 177 10.57 10.36 15.65
N SER A 178 10.66 11.62 15.22
CA SER A 178 10.59 12.78 16.13
C SER A 178 9.25 12.92 16.85
N GLY A 179 8.19 12.28 16.33
CA GLY A 179 6.88 12.22 16.94
C GLY A 179 6.71 11.10 17.97
N TRP A 180 7.70 10.21 18.13
CA TRP A 180 7.69 9.17 19.16
C TRP A 180 8.02 9.75 20.54
N ASP A 181 7.26 9.33 21.55
CA ASP A 181 7.66 9.46 22.96
C ASP A 181 7.16 8.28 23.80
N GLU A 182 7.57 8.22 25.07
CA GLU A 182 7.25 7.10 25.97
C GLU A 182 5.90 7.26 26.71
N LYS A 183 5.12 8.33 26.45
CA LYS A 183 3.75 8.43 26.99
C LYS A 183 2.89 7.34 26.38
N LEU A 184 1.94 6.79 27.15
CA LEU A 184 1.16 5.61 26.76
C LEU A 184 2.05 4.39 26.42
N GLY A 185 3.27 4.33 26.99
CA GLY A 185 4.25 3.28 26.73
C GLY A 185 4.81 3.30 25.31
N GLY A 186 4.70 4.42 24.60
CA GLY A 186 5.20 4.58 23.24
C GLY A 186 4.25 5.28 22.29
N GLY A 187 4.52 5.09 21.00
CA GLY A 187 3.68 5.51 19.89
C GLY A 187 4.07 6.88 19.36
N ILE A 188 3.71 7.13 18.11
CA ILE A 188 3.89 8.41 17.42
C ILE A 188 2.57 9.20 17.51
N TYR A 189 2.68 10.50 17.80
CA TYR A 189 1.55 11.44 17.70
C TYR A 189 1.09 11.57 16.25
N TRP A 190 -0.16 12.01 16.03
CA TRP A 190 -0.65 12.26 14.67
C TRP A 190 -0.16 13.62 14.13
N TYR A 191 -0.38 14.68 14.91
CA TYR A 191 -0.06 16.06 14.54
C TYR A 191 1.11 16.62 15.36
N GLN A 192 2.04 17.33 14.70
CA GLN A 192 3.27 17.82 15.34
C GLN A 192 3.01 18.79 16.49
N LYS A 193 2.00 19.67 16.36
CA LYS A 193 1.77 20.77 17.32
C LYS A 193 1.00 20.35 18.58
N THR A 194 -0.19 19.75 18.45
CA THR A 194 -1.11 19.55 19.59
C THR A 194 -0.79 18.29 20.41
N ARG A 195 -0.28 17.23 19.77
CA ARG A 195 0.19 15.99 20.43
C ARG A 195 -0.77 15.46 21.52
N ASP A 196 -2.05 15.32 21.19
CA ASP A 196 -3.16 14.99 22.10
C ASP A 196 -3.48 13.49 22.18
N GLY A 197 -3.04 12.70 21.20
CA GLY A 197 -3.25 11.27 21.14
C GLY A 197 -2.28 10.56 20.19
N LYS A 198 -2.34 9.23 20.21
CA LYS A 198 -1.54 8.33 19.39
C LYS A 198 -2.47 7.49 18.52
N ASN A 199 -2.22 7.44 17.21
CA ASN A 199 -3.16 6.88 16.23
C ASN A 199 -2.59 5.66 15.51
N THR A 200 -3.45 4.74 15.10
CA THR A 200 -3.07 3.65 14.19
C THR A 200 -2.57 4.21 12.85
N CYS A 201 -3.17 5.32 12.38
CA CYS A 201 -2.88 5.95 11.08
C CYS A 201 -1.45 6.46 10.89
N ILE A 202 -0.65 6.56 11.96
CA ILE A 202 0.79 6.87 11.89
C ILE A 202 1.65 5.68 12.33
N ASN A 203 1.25 4.95 13.38
CA ASN A 203 2.10 3.88 13.90
C ASN A 203 2.14 2.65 12.97
N ALA A 204 1.02 2.29 12.34
CA ALA A 204 0.96 1.20 11.38
C ALA A 204 1.74 1.50 10.08
N PRO A 205 1.58 2.66 9.40
CA PRO A 205 2.43 2.99 8.26
C PRO A 205 3.88 3.29 8.65
N GLY A 206 4.15 3.80 9.85
CA GLY A 206 5.52 3.93 10.36
C GLY A 206 6.23 2.58 10.43
N ALA A 207 5.55 1.53 10.94
CA ALA A 207 6.08 0.17 10.95
C ALA A 207 6.31 -0.37 9.51
N ALA A 208 5.35 -0.16 8.61
CA ALA A 208 5.46 -0.56 7.21
C ALA A 208 6.60 0.19 6.48
N GLY A 209 6.78 1.48 6.75
CA GLY A 209 7.84 2.32 6.21
C GLY A 209 9.22 1.89 6.69
N ALA A 210 9.35 1.59 7.99
CA ALA A 210 10.57 1.02 8.56
C ALA A 210 10.93 -0.32 7.89
N LEU A 211 9.94 -1.20 7.65
CA LEU A 211 10.16 -2.45 6.92
C LEU A 211 10.55 -2.21 5.46
N ALA A 212 9.95 -1.23 4.80
CA ALA A 212 10.29 -0.87 3.43
C ALA A 212 11.75 -0.40 3.31
N LEU A 213 12.23 0.38 4.27
CA LEU A 213 13.63 0.81 4.37
C LEU A 213 14.57 -0.36 4.73
N TYR A 214 14.18 -1.20 5.68
CA TYR A 214 14.93 -2.43 6.03
C TYR A 214 15.08 -3.37 4.83
N GLU A 215 14.05 -3.53 4.02
CA GLU A 215 14.09 -4.35 2.82
C GLU A 215 15.14 -3.87 1.81
N ILE A 216 15.36 -2.55 1.72
CA ILE A 216 16.32 -1.92 0.82
C ILE A 216 17.74 -1.93 1.38
N GLU A 217 17.92 -1.47 2.62
CA GLU A 217 19.26 -1.21 3.18
C GLU A 217 19.73 -2.26 4.20
N LYS A 218 18.84 -3.13 4.67
CA LYS A 218 19.12 -4.17 5.69
C LYS A 218 19.68 -3.62 7.01
N LYS A 219 19.38 -2.36 7.36
CA LYS A 219 19.83 -1.74 8.61
C LYS A 219 19.05 -2.33 9.81
N PRO A 220 19.73 -2.95 10.79
CA PRO A 220 19.05 -3.56 11.94
C PRO A 220 18.13 -2.59 12.71
N SER A 221 18.52 -1.32 12.81
CA SER A 221 17.74 -0.26 13.45
C SER A 221 16.34 -0.09 12.87
N ASP A 222 16.17 -0.28 11.55
CA ASP A 222 14.86 -0.17 10.91
C ASP A 222 13.95 -1.32 11.32
N LEU A 223 14.50 -2.54 11.42
CA LEU A 223 13.76 -3.70 11.88
C LEU A 223 13.37 -3.56 13.36
N GLU A 224 14.24 -2.96 14.18
CA GLU A 224 13.93 -2.65 15.58
C GLU A 224 12.79 -1.64 15.69
N TRP A 225 12.81 -0.56 14.90
CA TRP A 225 11.71 0.39 14.84
C TRP A 225 10.41 -0.21 14.33
N ALA A 226 10.48 -1.05 13.29
CA ALA A 226 9.33 -1.78 12.78
C ALA A 226 8.65 -2.62 13.87
N LYS A 227 9.43 -3.37 14.65
CA LYS A 227 8.92 -4.15 15.80
C LYS A 227 8.32 -3.24 16.87
N LYS A 228 9.03 -2.18 17.24
CA LYS A 228 8.60 -1.23 18.29
C LYS A 228 7.25 -0.58 17.95
N LEU A 229 7.09 -0.10 16.71
CA LEU A 229 5.85 0.50 16.22
C LEU A 229 4.71 -0.53 16.10
N TYR A 230 5.00 -1.71 15.55
CA TYR A 230 4.03 -2.79 15.42
C TYR A 230 3.51 -3.27 16.77
N ASP A 231 4.41 -3.61 17.70
CA ASP A 231 4.05 -4.17 19.00
C ASP A 231 3.27 -3.15 19.84
N TRP A 232 3.64 -1.85 19.78
CA TRP A 232 2.87 -0.80 20.44
C TRP A 232 1.46 -0.69 19.86
N THR A 233 1.32 -0.70 18.53
CA THR A 233 0.01 -0.59 17.86
C THR A 233 -0.87 -1.79 18.18
N GLN A 234 -0.32 -3.01 18.08
CA GLN A 234 -1.00 -4.26 18.43
C GLN A 234 -1.48 -4.23 19.90
N LYS A 235 -0.62 -3.85 20.83
CA LYS A 235 -0.92 -3.84 22.26
C LYS A 235 -2.03 -2.86 22.63
N ASN A 236 -2.03 -1.66 22.06
CA ASN A 236 -2.89 -0.57 22.51
C ASN A 236 -4.17 -0.40 21.69
N LEU A 237 -4.16 -0.78 20.41
CA LEU A 237 -5.21 -0.42 19.46
C LEU A 237 -5.85 -1.61 18.74
N GLN A 238 -5.39 -2.84 18.95
CA GLN A 238 -6.06 -4.03 18.41
C GLN A 238 -7.25 -4.44 19.29
N ASP A 239 -8.43 -4.58 18.67
CA ASP A 239 -9.62 -5.12 19.31
C ASP A 239 -9.64 -6.67 19.29
N THR A 240 -10.53 -7.25 20.05
CA THR A 240 -10.76 -8.69 20.22
C THR A 240 -11.06 -9.43 18.91
N ASP A 241 -11.74 -8.78 17.95
CA ASP A 241 -11.98 -9.33 16.61
C ASP A 241 -10.74 -9.30 15.69
N GLY A 242 -9.63 -8.74 16.16
CA GLY A 242 -8.36 -8.65 15.44
C GLY A 242 -8.19 -7.36 14.63
N LEU A 243 -9.22 -6.53 14.49
CA LEU A 243 -9.15 -5.26 13.76
C LEU A 243 -8.68 -4.12 14.67
N TYR A 244 -8.29 -3.00 14.06
CA TYR A 244 -7.65 -1.90 14.77
C TYR A 244 -8.57 -0.70 14.92
N TRP A 245 -8.66 -0.21 16.16
CA TRP A 245 -9.26 1.07 16.52
C TRP A 245 -8.46 2.25 15.97
N ASP A 246 -9.03 3.45 16.03
CA ASP A 246 -8.45 4.63 15.41
C ASP A 246 -7.29 5.21 16.22
N ASN A 247 -7.55 5.54 17.48
CA ASN A 247 -6.57 6.21 18.33
C ASN A 247 -6.81 6.01 19.83
N ILE A 248 -5.80 6.42 20.60
CA ILE A 248 -5.86 6.54 22.05
C ILE A 248 -5.38 7.94 22.46
N ASN A 249 -6.22 8.67 23.18
CA ASN A 249 -5.89 9.98 23.74
C ASN A 249 -4.93 9.84 24.93
N LEU A 250 -4.24 10.93 25.29
CA LEU A 250 -3.31 10.93 26.43
C LEU A 250 -3.95 10.61 27.79
N ASP A 251 -5.27 10.75 27.92
CA ASP A 251 -6.04 10.34 29.10
C ASP A 251 -6.40 8.83 29.11
N GLY A 252 -6.00 8.09 28.07
CA GLY A 252 -6.27 6.67 27.90
C GLY A 252 -7.61 6.34 27.22
N LYS A 253 -8.40 7.34 26.82
CA LYS A 253 -9.65 7.10 26.10
C LYS A 253 -9.35 6.65 24.67
N ILE A 254 -9.92 5.50 24.29
CA ILE A 254 -9.79 4.94 22.93
C ILE A 254 -10.96 5.39 22.07
N GLU A 255 -10.67 5.86 20.85
CA GLU A 255 -11.67 6.00 19.81
C GLU A 255 -11.74 4.74 18.94
N LYS A 256 -12.91 4.10 18.94
CA LYS A 256 -13.09 2.70 18.51
C LYS A 256 -13.50 2.53 17.06
N THR A 257 -13.60 3.61 16.27
CA THR A 257 -13.86 3.49 14.83
C THR A 257 -12.79 2.63 14.17
N LYS A 258 -13.23 1.74 13.29
CA LYS A 258 -12.36 0.80 12.55
C LYS A 258 -12.38 1.16 11.08
N TRP A 259 -11.32 1.84 10.66
CA TRP A 259 -11.09 2.14 9.25
C TRP A 259 -10.35 0.99 8.55
N THR A 260 -10.66 0.77 7.27
CA THR A 260 -10.03 -0.27 6.45
C THR A 260 -8.50 -0.16 6.45
N TYR A 261 -7.97 1.06 6.30
CA TYR A 261 -6.53 1.29 6.21
C TYR A 261 -5.77 1.05 7.53
N ASN A 262 -6.40 1.27 8.69
CA ASN A 262 -5.79 0.99 9.99
C ASN A 262 -5.43 -0.50 10.13
N SER A 263 -6.35 -1.38 9.74
CA SER A 263 -6.09 -2.83 9.75
C SER A 263 -5.18 -3.27 8.59
N ALA A 264 -5.28 -2.59 7.43
CA ALA A 264 -4.46 -2.86 6.26
C ALA A 264 -2.96 -2.79 6.56
N LEU A 265 -2.50 -1.67 7.13
CA LEU A 265 -1.07 -1.48 7.37
C LEU A 265 -0.52 -2.41 8.45
N MET A 266 -1.37 -2.91 9.35
CA MET A 266 -1.00 -3.95 10.30
C MET A 266 -0.85 -5.33 9.65
N ILE A 267 -1.67 -5.67 8.64
CA ILE A 267 -1.47 -6.88 7.81
C ILE A 267 -0.11 -6.78 7.10
N ARG A 268 0.15 -5.67 6.42
CA ARG A 268 1.40 -5.45 5.68
C ARG A 268 2.62 -5.50 6.58
N SER A 269 2.56 -4.85 7.75
CA SER A 269 3.66 -4.85 8.73
C SER A 269 3.91 -6.23 9.32
N ALA A 270 2.86 -6.98 9.67
CA ALA A 270 2.98 -8.34 10.17
C ALA A 270 3.64 -9.27 9.13
N ILE A 271 3.24 -9.19 7.86
CA ILE A 271 3.87 -9.97 6.78
C ILE A 271 5.34 -9.58 6.60
N GLY A 272 5.67 -8.29 6.62
CA GLY A 272 7.04 -7.82 6.52
C GLY A 272 7.91 -8.28 7.69
N LEU A 273 7.39 -8.23 8.92
CA LEU A 273 8.08 -8.74 10.11
C LEU A 273 8.28 -10.25 10.05
N TRP A 274 7.28 -11.02 9.61
CA TRP A 274 7.42 -12.45 9.39
C TRP A 274 8.51 -12.75 8.36
N ARG A 275 8.53 -12.06 7.21
CA ARG A 275 9.57 -12.22 6.19
C ARG A 275 10.96 -11.87 6.72
N ALA A 276 11.07 -10.84 7.55
CA ALA A 276 12.33 -10.37 8.09
C ALA A 276 12.89 -11.27 9.21
N THR A 277 12.02 -11.94 9.98
CA THR A 277 12.42 -12.65 11.21
C THR A 277 12.20 -14.16 11.17
N GLY A 278 11.30 -14.65 10.31
CA GLY A 278 10.81 -16.02 10.32
C GLY A 278 9.86 -16.35 11.47
N ASP A 279 9.51 -15.38 12.34
CA ASP A 279 8.65 -15.63 13.49
C ASP A 279 7.20 -15.86 13.07
N LYS A 280 6.68 -17.05 13.40
CA LYS A 280 5.32 -17.47 13.08
C LYS A 280 4.24 -16.66 13.80
N LYS A 281 4.57 -15.94 14.89
CA LYS A 281 3.64 -15.01 15.55
C LYS A 281 3.09 -14.00 14.53
N TYR A 282 3.99 -13.29 13.84
CA TYR A 282 3.60 -12.27 12.87
C TYR A 282 2.84 -12.86 11.66
N TRP A 283 3.17 -14.09 11.25
CA TRP A 283 2.40 -14.80 10.23
C TRP A 283 0.95 -15.06 10.67
N ASN A 284 0.76 -15.54 11.89
CA ASN A 284 -0.57 -15.81 12.43
C ASN A 284 -1.36 -14.51 12.62
N ASP A 285 -0.70 -13.44 13.09
CA ASP A 285 -1.31 -12.12 13.23
C ASP A 285 -1.78 -11.58 11.87
N ALA A 286 -0.93 -11.64 10.84
CA ALA A 286 -1.29 -11.20 9.49
C ALA A 286 -2.55 -11.90 8.97
N ARG A 287 -2.62 -13.24 9.10
CA ARG A 287 -3.79 -14.03 8.69
C ARG A 287 -5.03 -13.67 9.48
N LYS A 288 -4.93 -13.55 10.81
CA LYS A 288 -6.06 -13.17 11.66
C LYS A 288 -6.66 -11.83 11.23
N VAL A 289 -5.81 -10.81 11.04
CA VAL A 289 -6.26 -9.46 10.65
C VAL A 289 -6.82 -9.44 9.22
N ALA A 290 -6.19 -10.16 8.28
CA ALA A 290 -6.67 -10.24 6.90
C ALA A 290 -8.04 -10.95 6.81
N ASP A 291 -8.21 -12.08 7.50
CA ASP A 291 -9.48 -12.81 7.53
C ASP A 291 -10.59 -11.97 8.20
N ALA A 292 -10.29 -11.30 9.32
CA ALA A 292 -11.23 -10.38 9.95
C ALA A 292 -11.60 -9.20 9.03
N SER A 293 -10.66 -8.70 8.24
CA SER A 293 -10.91 -7.60 7.29
C SER A 293 -11.84 -8.04 6.15
N LEU A 294 -11.68 -9.27 5.63
CA LEU A 294 -12.60 -9.82 4.63
C LEU A 294 -14.05 -9.85 5.16
N ILE A 295 -14.24 -10.26 6.42
CA ILE A 295 -15.56 -10.37 7.03
C ILE A 295 -16.17 -8.99 7.32
N ARG A 296 -15.37 -8.07 7.86
CA ARG A 296 -15.88 -6.78 8.35
C ARG A 296 -16.09 -5.75 7.24
N PHE A 297 -15.20 -5.73 6.25
CA PHE A 297 -15.10 -4.59 5.33
C PHE A 297 -15.59 -4.87 3.92
N ILE A 298 -15.81 -6.13 3.54
CA ILE A 298 -16.22 -6.47 2.16
C ILE A 298 -17.68 -6.87 2.14
N ASN A 299 -18.46 -6.18 1.31
CA ASN A 299 -19.84 -6.56 1.05
C ASN A 299 -19.85 -7.89 0.27
N PRO A 300 -20.44 -8.97 0.82
CA PRO A 300 -20.40 -10.28 0.18
C PRO A 300 -21.24 -10.35 -1.11
N ALA A 301 -22.20 -9.43 -1.31
CA ALA A 301 -22.99 -9.35 -2.54
C ALA A 301 -22.26 -8.53 -3.61
N SER A 302 -21.93 -7.27 -3.33
CA SER A 302 -21.38 -6.37 -4.35
C SER A 302 -19.87 -6.45 -4.52
N GLY A 303 -19.13 -6.94 -3.52
CA GLY A 303 -17.67 -6.83 -3.51
C GLY A 303 -17.13 -5.45 -3.16
N ALA A 304 -18.01 -4.47 -2.90
CA ALA A 304 -17.61 -3.15 -2.43
C ALA A 304 -16.94 -3.24 -1.06
N MET A 305 -15.89 -2.45 -0.85
CA MET A 305 -15.28 -2.26 0.45
C MET A 305 -15.99 -1.11 1.18
N SER A 306 -15.98 -1.12 2.52
CA SER A 306 -16.87 -0.27 3.34
C SER A 306 -16.49 1.22 3.40
N ASP A 307 -15.26 1.60 3.05
CA ASP A 307 -14.81 3.01 3.05
C ASP A 307 -14.76 3.58 1.63
N THR A 308 -14.24 4.80 1.45
CA THR A 308 -13.94 5.35 0.12
C THR A 308 -12.60 4.83 -0.42
N ALA A 309 -12.28 5.10 -1.69
CA ALA A 309 -11.05 4.59 -2.32
C ALA A 309 -9.80 5.05 -1.58
N ARG A 310 -9.80 6.27 -1.03
CA ARG A 310 -8.68 6.80 -0.22
C ARG A 310 -8.26 5.90 0.93
N PHE A 311 -9.15 5.08 1.49
CA PHE A 311 -8.79 4.08 2.51
C PHE A 311 -8.67 2.67 1.90
N ASN A 312 -9.59 2.31 1.00
CA ASN A 312 -9.67 0.95 0.47
C ASN A 312 -8.48 0.54 -0.38
N HIS A 313 -7.76 1.47 -1.02
CA HIS A 313 -6.58 1.12 -1.81
C HIS A 313 -5.46 0.51 -0.94
N LEU A 314 -5.31 0.97 0.32
CA LEU A 314 -4.34 0.43 1.28
C LEU A 314 -4.74 -0.98 1.73
N LEU A 315 -6.03 -1.21 1.98
CA LEU A 315 -6.56 -2.56 2.25
C LEU A 315 -6.36 -3.48 1.06
N SER A 316 -6.63 -2.99 -0.15
CA SER A 316 -6.42 -3.74 -1.39
C SER A 316 -4.96 -4.15 -1.55
N GLU A 317 -4.01 -3.21 -1.40
CA GLU A 317 -2.58 -3.50 -1.43
C GLU A 317 -2.19 -4.56 -0.37
N SER A 318 -2.72 -4.45 0.84
CA SER A 318 -2.40 -5.35 1.94
C SER A 318 -2.99 -6.76 1.75
N LEU A 319 -4.18 -6.87 1.16
CA LEU A 319 -4.79 -8.14 0.77
C LEU A 319 -4.03 -8.80 -0.39
N LEU A 320 -3.50 -8.04 -1.35
CA LEU A 320 -2.61 -8.58 -2.37
C LEU A 320 -1.30 -9.08 -1.76
N VAL A 321 -0.71 -8.36 -0.81
CA VAL A 321 0.48 -8.84 -0.07
C VAL A 321 0.16 -10.12 0.72
N ALA A 322 -1.03 -10.23 1.32
CA ALA A 322 -1.50 -11.43 1.99
C ALA A 322 -1.73 -12.60 1.02
N TYR A 323 -2.31 -12.36 -0.15
CA TYR A 323 -2.42 -13.34 -1.23
C TYR A 323 -1.04 -13.84 -1.65
N GLU A 324 -0.08 -12.95 -1.88
CA GLU A 324 1.26 -13.35 -2.30
C GLU A 324 1.97 -14.21 -1.26
N ALA A 325 1.72 -13.95 0.02
CA ALA A 325 2.32 -14.69 1.12
C ALA A 325 1.64 -16.06 1.36
N THR A 326 0.32 -16.15 1.20
CA THR A 326 -0.50 -17.32 1.58
C THR A 326 -0.95 -18.18 0.41
N LYS A 327 -1.04 -17.59 -0.78
CA LYS A 327 -1.74 -18.10 -1.96
C LYS A 327 -3.23 -18.42 -1.71
N ASP A 328 -3.80 -17.83 -0.65
CA ASP A 328 -5.24 -17.90 -0.39
C ASP A 328 -5.98 -16.95 -1.34
N ILE A 329 -6.60 -17.54 -2.36
CA ILE A 329 -7.27 -16.82 -3.44
C ILE A 329 -8.41 -15.91 -2.97
N ARG A 330 -8.94 -16.10 -1.75
CA ARG A 330 -9.99 -15.24 -1.18
C ARG A 330 -9.53 -13.78 -1.11
N TYR A 331 -8.26 -13.52 -0.82
CA TYR A 331 -7.72 -12.16 -0.74
C TYR A 331 -7.62 -11.49 -2.12
N LEU A 332 -7.12 -12.20 -3.14
CA LEU A 332 -7.07 -11.65 -4.51
C LEU A 332 -8.48 -11.42 -5.07
N ASN A 333 -9.39 -12.36 -4.87
CA ASN A 333 -10.77 -12.23 -5.35
C ASN A 333 -11.50 -11.06 -4.69
N ALA A 334 -11.25 -10.81 -3.40
CA ALA A 334 -11.75 -9.62 -2.71
C ALA A 334 -11.34 -8.32 -3.42
N VAL A 335 -10.07 -8.20 -3.81
CA VAL A 335 -9.55 -7.00 -4.49
C VAL A 335 -10.08 -6.90 -5.92
N ARG A 336 -10.13 -8.01 -6.67
CA ARG A 336 -10.73 -8.04 -8.01
C ARG A 336 -12.19 -7.60 -8.01
N ARG A 337 -12.98 -8.11 -7.06
CA ARG A 337 -14.39 -7.74 -6.91
C ARG A 337 -14.56 -6.27 -6.57
N HIS A 338 -13.71 -5.72 -5.72
CA HIS A 338 -13.74 -4.29 -5.41
C HIS A 338 -13.38 -3.42 -6.63
N ALA A 339 -12.37 -3.82 -7.41
CA ALA A 339 -12.00 -3.14 -8.64
C ALA A 339 -13.09 -3.21 -9.72
N ASP A 340 -13.74 -4.36 -9.86
CA ASP A 340 -14.90 -4.54 -10.77
C ASP A 340 -16.08 -3.65 -10.34
N PHE A 341 -16.39 -3.59 -9.04
CA PHE A 341 -17.42 -2.68 -8.51
C PHE A 341 -17.10 -1.22 -8.85
N GLY A 342 -15.86 -0.80 -8.58
CA GLY A 342 -15.39 0.55 -8.90
C GLY A 342 -15.54 0.88 -10.39
N TYR A 343 -15.05 -0.02 -11.25
CA TYR A 343 -15.09 0.17 -12.69
C TYR A 343 -16.52 0.23 -13.26
N ARG A 344 -17.44 -0.60 -12.74
CA ARG A 344 -18.83 -0.67 -13.25
C ARG A 344 -19.73 0.43 -12.73
N TYR A 345 -19.61 0.76 -11.44
CA TYR A 345 -20.62 1.56 -10.75
C TYR A 345 -20.11 2.92 -10.26
N VAL A 346 -18.79 3.09 -10.13
CA VAL A 346 -18.17 4.31 -9.59
C VAL A 346 -17.46 5.14 -10.66
N ARG A 347 -16.98 4.50 -11.73
CA ARG A 347 -16.42 5.18 -12.90
C ARG A 347 -17.48 6.00 -13.61
N ASP A 348 -17.17 7.25 -13.89
CA ASP A 348 -17.92 8.09 -14.81
C ASP A 348 -17.51 7.74 -16.24
N VAL A 349 -18.45 7.18 -16.99
CA VAL A 349 -18.20 6.74 -18.37
C VAL A 349 -17.96 7.88 -19.35
N THR A 350 -18.28 9.11 -18.98
CA THR A 350 -18.16 10.28 -19.86
C THR A 350 -16.75 10.86 -19.90
N ASP A 351 -16.00 10.77 -18.80
CA ASP A 351 -14.66 11.37 -18.67
C ASP A 351 -13.57 10.38 -18.21
N GLY A 352 -13.95 9.20 -17.71
CA GLY A 352 -13.06 8.17 -17.21
C GLY A 352 -12.59 8.37 -15.75
N GLY A 353 -13.09 9.40 -15.07
CA GLY A 353 -12.83 9.64 -13.66
C GLY A 353 -13.72 8.80 -12.75
N TYR A 354 -13.46 8.86 -11.45
CA TYR A 354 -14.20 8.13 -10.42
C TYR A 354 -14.83 9.10 -9.43
N TRP A 355 -16.07 8.78 -9.03
CA TRP A 355 -16.77 9.45 -7.94
C TRP A 355 -16.18 9.02 -6.57
N ASN A 356 -16.45 9.80 -5.52
CA ASN A 356 -15.79 9.61 -4.22
C ASN A 356 -16.40 8.46 -3.41
N LYS A 357 -17.72 8.19 -3.57
CA LYS A 357 -18.37 7.07 -2.86
C LYS A 357 -18.11 5.72 -3.54
N TRP A 358 -17.35 4.85 -2.88
CA TRP A 358 -16.95 3.53 -3.38
C TRP A 358 -17.74 2.35 -2.77
N ASP A 359 -18.80 2.65 -2.03
CA ASP A 359 -19.69 1.71 -1.35
C ASP A 359 -21.16 1.84 -1.81
N ALA A 360 -21.45 2.79 -2.69
CA ALA A 360 -22.80 3.09 -3.16
C ALA A 360 -22.86 3.24 -4.69
N VAL A 361 -24.00 2.88 -5.27
CA VAL A 361 -24.31 3.05 -6.70
C VAL A 361 -24.96 4.40 -7.00
N THR A 362 -25.58 5.04 -6.01
CA THR A 362 -26.25 6.34 -6.15
C THR A 362 -25.30 7.48 -5.85
N ARG A 363 -25.42 8.56 -6.64
CA ARG A 363 -24.56 9.75 -6.54
C ARG A 363 -25.34 10.93 -5.97
N PRO A 364 -24.84 11.61 -4.92
CA PRO A 364 -25.43 12.86 -4.48
C PRO A 364 -25.27 13.94 -5.58
N PRO A 365 -26.25 14.85 -5.76
CA PRO A 365 -26.09 15.98 -6.65
C PRO A 365 -24.89 16.83 -6.26
N GLY A 366 -24.09 17.26 -7.25
CA GLY A 366 -22.92 18.10 -7.01
C GLY A 366 -21.71 17.39 -6.42
N GLU A 367 -21.65 16.04 -6.49
CA GLU A 367 -20.43 15.31 -6.13
C GLU A 367 -19.26 15.76 -7.02
N GLU A 368 -18.17 16.17 -6.39
CA GLU A 368 -16.92 16.54 -7.07
C GLU A 368 -16.00 15.31 -7.18
N LYS A 369 -15.14 15.27 -8.19
CA LYS A 369 -14.11 14.24 -8.32
C LYS A 369 -12.83 14.74 -7.68
N THR A 370 -12.42 14.18 -6.54
CA THR A 370 -11.20 14.61 -5.83
C THR A 370 -9.97 13.86 -6.32
N LEU A 371 -8.77 14.46 -6.18
CA LEU A 371 -7.52 13.82 -6.56
C LEU A 371 -7.30 12.55 -5.75
N ILE A 372 -7.43 12.61 -4.42
CA ILE A 372 -7.11 11.47 -3.56
C ILE A 372 -7.95 10.22 -3.89
N GLU A 373 -9.24 10.39 -4.21
CA GLU A 373 -10.11 9.26 -4.58
C GLU A 373 -9.75 8.70 -5.95
N ASN A 374 -9.47 9.57 -6.93
CA ASN A 374 -9.06 9.14 -8.28
C ASN A 374 -7.66 8.52 -8.30
N ALA A 375 -6.72 9.07 -7.55
CA ALA A 375 -5.39 8.52 -7.36
C ALA A 375 -5.46 7.14 -6.68
N SER A 376 -6.34 6.97 -5.70
CA SER A 376 -6.57 5.68 -5.06
C SER A 376 -7.15 4.64 -6.01
N ALA A 377 -8.07 5.04 -6.89
CA ALA A 377 -8.60 4.19 -7.95
C ALA A 377 -7.48 3.78 -8.94
N ALA A 378 -6.67 4.74 -9.40
CA ALA A 378 -5.54 4.47 -10.27
C ALA A 378 -4.52 3.53 -9.60
N ARG A 379 -4.23 3.74 -8.30
CA ARG A 379 -3.35 2.88 -7.51
C ARG A 379 -3.87 1.44 -7.45
N LEU A 380 -5.17 1.25 -7.20
CA LEU A 380 -5.82 -0.06 -7.21
C LEU A 380 -5.59 -0.79 -8.54
N PHE A 381 -5.78 -0.12 -9.68
CA PHE A 381 -5.58 -0.74 -10.99
C PHE A 381 -4.11 -1.03 -11.30
N TRP A 382 -3.18 -0.13 -10.94
CA TRP A 382 -1.75 -0.38 -11.08
C TRP A 382 -1.26 -1.57 -10.25
N LEU A 383 -1.82 -1.79 -9.07
CA LEU A 383 -1.55 -2.96 -8.24
C LEU A 383 -2.06 -4.26 -8.87
N LEU A 384 -3.15 -4.17 -9.64
CA LEU A 384 -3.81 -5.33 -10.25
C LEU A 384 -3.21 -5.77 -11.59
N THR A 385 -2.33 -4.99 -12.21
CA THR A 385 -1.71 -5.34 -13.51
C THR A 385 -0.86 -6.63 -13.47
N ALA A 386 -0.51 -7.10 -12.28
CA ALA A 386 0.19 -8.38 -12.10
C ALA A 386 -0.75 -9.61 -12.13
N TYR A 387 -2.07 -9.42 -12.17
CA TYR A 387 -3.07 -10.48 -12.03
C TYR A 387 -4.12 -10.42 -13.13
N PRO A 388 -4.64 -11.57 -13.62
CA PRO A 388 -5.73 -11.55 -14.60
C PRO A 388 -7.01 -10.99 -14.04
N ASP A 389 -7.70 -10.23 -14.86
CA ASP A 389 -9.09 -9.89 -14.62
C ASP A 389 -10.03 -11.04 -15.01
N VAL A 390 -11.34 -10.82 -14.84
CA VAL A 390 -12.35 -11.85 -15.08
C VAL A 390 -12.38 -12.30 -16.55
N GLU A 391 -12.26 -11.37 -17.49
CA GLU A 391 -12.31 -11.70 -18.92
C GLU A 391 -11.03 -12.41 -19.34
N GLU A 392 -9.87 -11.97 -18.83
CA GLU A 392 -8.60 -12.66 -19.06
C GLU A 392 -8.63 -14.09 -18.50
N LEU A 393 -9.25 -14.32 -17.32
CA LEU A 393 -9.45 -15.66 -16.78
C LEU A 393 -10.33 -16.53 -17.68
N ARG A 394 -11.39 -15.97 -18.29
CA ARG A 394 -12.26 -16.70 -19.23
C ARG A 394 -11.53 -17.06 -20.51
N ASP A 395 -10.77 -16.14 -21.08
CA ASP A 395 -9.92 -16.39 -22.25
C ASP A 395 -8.86 -17.45 -21.96
N MET A 396 -8.23 -17.39 -20.79
CA MET A 396 -7.27 -18.40 -20.34
C MET A 396 -7.93 -19.78 -20.19
N ALA A 397 -9.16 -19.84 -19.68
CA ALA A 397 -9.92 -21.09 -19.59
C ALA A 397 -10.24 -21.67 -20.97
N GLN A 398 -10.66 -20.83 -21.91
CA GLN A 398 -10.93 -21.25 -23.28
C GLN A 398 -9.67 -21.81 -23.95
N LYS A 399 -8.55 -21.07 -23.90
CA LYS A 399 -7.25 -21.51 -24.46
C LYS A 399 -6.71 -22.77 -23.79
N ALA A 400 -7.00 -22.99 -22.50
CA ALA A 400 -6.64 -24.23 -21.82
C ALA A 400 -7.48 -25.41 -22.33
N THR A 401 -8.80 -25.20 -22.52
CA THR A 401 -9.72 -26.19 -23.07
C THR A 401 -9.33 -26.60 -24.49
N GLU A 402 -9.02 -25.63 -25.36
CA GLU A 402 -8.57 -25.87 -26.74
C GLU A 402 -7.27 -26.70 -26.82
N ARG A 403 -6.42 -26.61 -25.80
CA ARG A 403 -5.17 -27.39 -25.68
C ARG A 403 -5.37 -28.75 -24.98
N GLY A 404 -6.58 -29.08 -24.55
CA GLY A 404 -6.89 -30.30 -23.78
C GLY A 404 -6.45 -30.26 -22.31
N ASP A 405 -6.07 -29.09 -21.78
CA ASP A 405 -5.70 -28.90 -20.37
C ASP A 405 -6.95 -28.59 -19.52
N ASN A 406 -7.72 -29.64 -19.24
CA ASN A 406 -8.98 -29.54 -18.51
C ASN A 406 -8.79 -29.10 -17.05
N ILE A 407 -7.63 -29.35 -16.44
CA ILE A 407 -7.35 -28.99 -15.04
C ILE A 407 -7.17 -27.48 -14.93
N SER A 408 -6.32 -26.89 -15.77
CA SER A 408 -6.14 -25.44 -15.79
C SER A 408 -7.41 -24.73 -16.22
N ALA A 409 -8.14 -25.25 -17.21
CA ALA A 409 -9.42 -24.69 -17.64
C ALA A 409 -10.43 -24.60 -16.48
N ALA A 410 -10.63 -25.70 -15.75
CA ALA A 410 -11.51 -25.72 -14.59
C ALA A 410 -11.06 -24.74 -13.48
N SER A 411 -9.75 -24.65 -13.24
CA SER A 411 -9.20 -23.69 -12.27
C SER A 411 -9.49 -22.23 -12.65
N TYR A 412 -9.27 -21.87 -13.92
CA TYR A 412 -9.53 -20.51 -14.40
C TYR A 412 -11.02 -20.16 -14.38
N ILE A 413 -11.89 -21.10 -14.76
CA ILE A 413 -13.36 -20.93 -14.65
C ILE A 413 -13.77 -20.68 -13.21
N GLN A 414 -13.24 -21.47 -12.26
CA GLN A 414 -13.56 -21.31 -10.85
C GLN A 414 -13.07 -19.96 -10.32
N GLN A 415 -11.88 -19.50 -10.74
CA GLN A 415 -11.37 -18.19 -10.36
C GLN A 415 -12.20 -17.05 -10.95
N ALA A 416 -12.62 -17.15 -12.21
CA ALA A 416 -13.50 -16.18 -12.85
C ALA A 416 -14.83 -16.10 -12.09
N PHE A 417 -15.44 -17.25 -11.81
CA PHE A 417 -16.69 -17.34 -11.04
C PHE A 417 -16.56 -16.70 -9.65
N ASN A 418 -15.50 -17.03 -8.91
CA ASN A 418 -15.27 -16.48 -7.57
C ASN A 418 -14.93 -14.97 -7.59
N SER A 419 -14.40 -14.47 -8.71
CA SER A 419 -14.11 -13.04 -8.92
C SER A 419 -15.35 -12.25 -9.35
N THR A 420 -16.46 -12.92 -9.70
CA THR A 420 -17.75 -12.29 -10.06
C THR A 420 -18.90 -12.67 -9.14
N ALA A 421 -18.71 -13.61 -8.20
CA ALA A 421 -19.79 -14.15 -7.38
C ALA A 421 -20.53 -13.04 -6.62
N GLY A 422 -21.76 -12.74 -7.07
CA GLY A 422 -22.63 -11.68 -6.54
C GLY A 422 -22.89 -10.49 -7.48
N ALA A 423 -22.15 -10.35 -8.59
CA ALA A 423 -22.43 -9.37 -9.63
C ALA A 423 -23.26 -10.02 -10.77
N GLU A 424 -24.30 -9.34 -11.25
CA GLU A 424 -24.96 -9.76 -12.50
C GLU A 424 -23.92 -9.80 -13.65
N PRO A 425 -24.03 -10.76 -14.59
CA PRO A 425 -23.19 -10.78 -15.77
C PRO A 425 -23.31 -9.45 -16.54
N THR A 426 -22.19 -8.90 -17.02
CA THR A 426 -22.21 -7.86 -18.04
C THR A 426 -22.75 -8.46 -19.33
N HIS A 427 -24.06 -8.42 -19.53
CA HIS A 427 -24.58 -8.49 -20.87
C HIS A 427 -24.08 -7.24 -21.61
N PRO A 428 -23.53 -7.36 -22.84
CA PRO A 428 -23.52 -6.24 -23.76
C PRO A 428 -24.97 -5.71 -23.85
N PRO A 429 -25.22 -4.40 -24.06
CA PRO A 429 -26.56 -3.97 -24.38
C PRO A 429 -27.05 -4.85 -25.53
N GLU A 430 -28.09 -5.65 -25.29
CA GLU A 430 -28.80 -6.28 -26.40
C GLU A 430 -29.16 -5.13 -27.32
N GLU A 431 -28.58 -5.13 -28.52
CA GLU A 431 -29.10 -4.37 -29.63
C GLU A 431 -30.62 -4.55 -29.58
N ALA A 432 -31.33 -3.46 -29.33
CA ALA A 432 -32.75 -3.41 -29.49
C ALA A 432 -33.03 -3.86 -30.93
N LYS A 433 -33.29 -5.16 -31.11
CA LYS A 433 -33.90 -5.71 -32.30
C LYS A 433 -35.30 -5.12 -32.31
N ALA A 434 -35.39 -3.92 -32.84
CA ALA A 434 -36.60 -3.36 -33.38
C ALA A 434 -37.09 -4.34 -34.46
N LYS A 435 -37.96 -5.25 -34.04
CA LYS A 435 -38.89 -5.99 -34.89
C LYS A 435 -40.28 -5.83 -34.30
N LYS A 436 -40.91 -4.71 -34.62
CA LYS A 436 -42.16 -4.68 -35.40
C LYS A 436 -42.50 -3.25 -35.80
#